data_AF-A0A924K9A6-F1
#
_entry.id   AF-A0A924K9A6-F1
#
_cell.length_a   1.000
_cell.length_b   1.000
_cell.length_c   1.000
_cell.angle_alpha   90.00
_cell.angle_beta   90.00
_cell.angle_gamma   90.00
#
_symmetry.space_group_name_H-M   'P 1'
#
loop_
_entity.id
_entity.type
_entity.pdbx_description
1 polymer ?
#
loop_
_entity_poly.entity_id
_entity_poly.type
_entity_poly.pdbx_seq_one_letter_code
_entity_poly.pdbx_strand_id
1 'polypeptide(L)'
;MKKTSASTISLSTALSYEPADKRIEILRLVGENGSISQAARDAKVSYKAAWQAIDTLTNLAGVVLVERAVGGSGGGGANITPAGEKLLAIARLLSDTRSQVFASFRTNELLLPNALPHALPVISSMSVRTSMRNQLPCRVQKLDVQGQVVRVYLQLVGSADSDLLVSRITKASAELLGLKKNHEVLALCKATSVQVGALQADLPKSNLQNLPGQALRISRGAAGDEVSLLLDSGLQLVGFAPAGSGLKAKARVNAVVEESAVVIALAG
;
A
#
# COMPACT_ATOMS: atom_id res chain seq x y z
N MET A 1 -37.78 2.85 4.97
CA MET A 1 -36.87 2.28 3.94
C MET A 1 -35.77 3.30 3.68
N LYS A 2 -34.59 3.13 4.29
CA LYS A 2 -33.44 4.04 4.09
C LYS A 2 -32.65 3.55 2.88
N LYS A 3 -32.54 4.37 1.83
CA LYS A 3 -31.71 4.11 0.65
C LYS A 3 -30.24 4.11 1.07
N THR A 4 -29.59 2.96 1.01
CA THR A 4 -28.13 2.81 1.07
C THR A 4 -27.54 3.44 -0.19
N SER A 5 -26.87 4.59 -0.06
CA SER A 5 -26.08 5.14 -1.16
C SER A 5 -24.82 4.28 -1.32
N ALA A 6 -24.84 3.35 -2.27
CA ALA A 6 -23.61 2.71 -2.72
C ALA A 6 -22.72 3.80 -3.31
N SER A 7 -21.56 4.03 -2.70
CA SER A 7 -20.56 4.95 -3.23
C SER A 7 -19.99 4.36 -4.51
N THR A 8 -20.51 4.80 -5.66
CA THR A 8 -19.99 4.46 -6.98
C THR A 8 -18.56 4.98 -7.07
N ILE A 9 -17.56 4.10 -6.96
CA ILE A 9 -16.18 4.42 -7.29
C ILE A 9 -16.17 4.79 -8.77
N SER A 10 -15.93 6.05 -9.09
CA SER A 10 -15.82 6.48 -10.48
C SER A 10 -14.60 5.80 -11.10
N LEU A 11 -14.80 5.17 -12.26
CA LEU A 11 -13.75 4.60 -13.10
C LEU A 11 -12.60 5.59 -13.33
N SER A 12 -12.94 6.88 -13.49
CA SER A 12 -11.97 7.95 -13.61
C SER A 12 -11.20 8.18 -12.31
N THR A 13 -11.80 8.05 -11.13
CA THR A 13 -11.10 8.25 -9.86
C THR A 13 -10.19 7.08 -9.52
N ALA A 14 -10.59 5.83 -9.80
CA ALA A 14 -9.75 4.67 -9.53
C ALA A 14 -8.49 4.62 -10.41
N LEU A 15 -8.56 5.16 -11.63
CA LEU A 15 -7.47 5.07 -12.62
C LEU A 15 -6.75 6.40 -12.90
N SER A 16 -7.38 7.54 -12.61
CA SER A 16 -6.74 8.87 -12.72
C SER A 16 -6.03 9.29 -11.43
N TYR A 17 -6.29 8.60 -10.31
CA TYR A 17 -5.69 8.91 -9.01
C TYR A 17 -4.47 8.01 -8.75
N GLU A 18 -3.53 7.98 -9.68
CA GLU A 18 -2.15 7.68 -9.32
C GLU A 18 -1.49 9.05 -9.13
N PRO A 19 -1.24 9.51 -7.89
CA PRO A 19 -0.33 10.62 -7.69
C PRO A 19 0.94 10.22 -8.42
N ALA A 20 1.35 10.96 -9.46
CA ALA A 20 2.58 10.72 -10.18
C ALA A 20 3.65 10.29 -9.15
N ASP A 21 4.17 9.06 -9.29
CA ASP A 21 5.03 8.44 -8.29
C ASP A 21 5.98 9.50 -7.74
N LYS A 22 5.80 9.87 -6.46
CA LYS A 22 6.53 10.99 -5.85
C LYS A 22 8.03 10.82 -6.03
N ARG A 23 8.52 9.59 -6.17
CA ARG A 23 9.92 9.31 -6.44
C ARG A 23 10.36 9.84 -7.80
N ILE A 24 9.56 9.66 -8.85
CA ILE A 24 9.81 10.20 -10.19
C ILE A 24 9.73 11.72 -10.18
N GLU A 25 8.76 12.29 -9.45
CA GLU A 25 8.67 13.74 -9.25
C GLU A 25 9.95 14.30 -8.61
N ILE A 26 10.45 13.64 -7.56
CA ILE A 26 11.69 14.02 -6.87
C ILE A 26 12.89 13.91 -7.82
N LEU A 27 13.03 12.81 -8.57
CA LEU A 27 14.11 12.65 -9.53
C LEU A 27 14.10 13.75 -10.60
N ARG A 28 12.92 14.11 -11.12
CA ARG A 28 12.75 15.21 -12.06
C ARG A 28 13.20 16.54 -11.46
N LEU A 29 12.72 16.85 -10.25
CA LEU A 29 13.09 18.08 -9.56
C LEU A 29 14.59 18.17 -9.32
N VAL A 30 15.24 17.07 -8.93
CA VAL A 30 16.72 17.03 -8.80
C VAL A 30 17.40 17.38 -10.12
N GLY A 31 16.93 16.84 -11.24
CA GLY A 31 17.46 17.17 -12.56
C GLY A 31 17.27 18.64 -12.94
N GLU A 32 16.19 19.29 -12.49
CA GLU A 32 15.89 20.69 -12.78
C GLU A 32 16.67 21.68 -11.92
N ASN A 33 16.84 21.38 -10.62
CA ASN A 33 17.39 22.32 -9.65
C ASN A 33 18.80 21.96 -9.14
N GLY A 34 19.34 20.80 -9.51
CA GLY A 34 20.67 20.35 -9.12
C GLY A 34 20.83 20.12 -7.61
N SER A 35 19.73 19.99 -6.85
CA SER A 35 19.77 19.94 -5.38
C SER A 35 18.67 19.06 -4.80
N ILE A 36 19.07 17.99 -4.12
CA ILE A 36 18.14 17.08 -3.41
C ILE A 36 17.38 17.83 -2.31
N SER A 37 18.03 18.79 -1.66
CA SER A 37 17.37 19.61 -0.63
C SER A 37 16.27 20.50 -1.21
N GLN A 38 16.49 21.07 -2.39
CA GLN A 38 15.50 21.89 -3.07
C GLN A 38 14.37 21.01 -3.62
N ALA A 39 14.71 19.89 -4.26
CA ALA A 39 13.73 18.92 -4.74
C ALA A 39 12.81 18.41 -3.62
N ALA A 40 13.33 18.17 -2.42
CA ALA A 40 12.52 17.78 -1.26
C ALA A 40 11.49 18.87 -0.89
N ARG A 41 11.92 20.14 -0.86
CA ARG A 41 11.03 21.28 -0.58
C ARG A 41 9.94 21.41 -1.64
N ASP A 42 10.32 21.33 -2.91
CA ASP A 42 9.40 21.50 -4.04
C ASP A 42 8.38 20.35 -4.11
N ALA A 43 8.80 19.10 -3.85
CA ALA A 43 7.93 17.92 -3.77
C ALA A 43 7.11 17.82 -2.47
N LYS A 44 7.31 18.77 -1.53
CA LYS A 44 6.66 18.82 -0.21
C LYS A 44 6.88 17.54 0.61
N VAL A 45 8.11 17.04 0.61
CA VAL A 45 8.53 15.87 1.40
C VAL A 45 9.73 16.21 2.28
N SER A 46 10.02 15.39 3.29
CA SER A 46 11.25 15.55 4.05
C SER A 46 12.48 15.27 3.19
N TYR A 47 13.61 15.91 3.53
CA TYR A 47 14.90 15.61 2.89
C TYR A 47 15.26 14.12 2.93
N LYS A 48 14.92 13.44 4.04
CA LYS A 48 15.08 12.00 4.19
C LYS A 48 14.22 11.21 3.19
N ALA A 49 12.97 11.61 2.99
CA ALA A 49 12.11 10.98 1.99
C ALA A 49 12.63 11.19 0.56
N ALA A 50 13.19 12.35 0.25
CA ALA A 50 13.84 12.60 -1.04
C ALA A 50 15.04 11.68 -1.29
N TRP A 51 15.91 11.50 -0.29
CA TRP A 51 16.98 10.51 -0.38
C TRP A 51 16.47 9.10 -0.57
N GLN A 52 15.50 8.66 0.24
CA GLN A 52 14.92 7.32 0.12
C GLN A 52 14.25 7.09 -1.22
N ALA A 53 13.65 8.12 -1.83
CA ALA A 53 13.12 8.04 -3.18
C ALA A 53 14.21 7.73 -4.21
N ILE A 54 15.32 8.48 -4.17
CA ILE A 54 16.47 8.31 -5.08
C ILE A 54 17.11 6.93 -4.88
N ASP A 55 17.32 6.51 -3.63
CA ASP A 55 17.89 5.20 -3.30
C ASP A 55 16.98 4.07 -3.79
N THR A 56 15.66 4.20 -3.60
CA THR A 56 14.68 3.22 -4.08
C THR A 56 14.71 3.10 -5.59
N LEU A 57 14.68 4.22 -6.32
CA LEU A 57 14.73 4.20 -7.79
C LEU A 57 16.06 3.65 -8.30
N THR A 58 17.17 3.99 -7.64
CA THR A 58 18.50 3.46 -7.97
C THR A 58 18.55 1.94 -7.82
N ASN A 59 18.01 1.41 -6.73
CA ASN A 59 17.93 -0.04 -6.51
C ASN A 59 17.03 -0.73 -7.54
N LEU A 60 15.89 -0.12 -7.88
CA LEU A 60 14.97 -0.65 -8.90
C LEU A 60 15.58 -0.63 -10.30
N ALA A 61 16.37 0.40 -10.62
CA ALA A 61 17.05 0.54 -11.91
C ALA A 61 18.30 -0.34 -12.03
N GLY A 62 18.89 -0.75 -10.90
CA GLY A 62 20.16 -1.49 -10.86
C GLY A 62 21.39 -0.65 -11.25
N VAL A 63 21.22 0.67 -11.43
CA VAL A 63 22.25 1.63 -11.82
C VAL A 63 22.03 2.96 -11.11
N VAL A 64 23.11 3.69 -10.84
CA VAL A 64 23.06 5.00 -10.17
C VAL A 64 22.32 6.01 -11.04
N LEU A 65 21.29 6.65 -10.47
CA LEU A 65 20.46 7.64 -11.17
C LEU A 65 20.85 9.10 -10.86
N VAL A 66 21.52 9.33 -9.73
CA VAL A 66 21.96 10.66 -9.28
C VAL A 66 23.38 10.55 -8.72
N GLU A 67 24.28 11.37 -9.25
CA GLU A 67 25.64 11.53 -8.74
C GLU A 67 25.72 12.76 -7.84
N ARG A 68 26.53 12.66 -6.78
CA ARG A 68 26.84 13.80 -5.93
C ARG A 68 27.97 14.58 -6.59
N ALA A 69 27.75 15.86 -6.88
CA ALA A 69 28.85 16.76 -7.19
C ALA A 69 29.66 16.99 -5.90
N VAL A 70 30.96 16.68 -5.94
CA VAL A 70 31.86 16.92 -4.81
C VAL A 70 31.91 18.42 -4.56
N GLY A 71 31.39 18.87 -3.42
CA GLY A 71 31.28 20.29 -3.09
C GLY A 71 32.43 20.80 -2.23
N GLY A 72 33.15 21.80 -2.73
CA GLY A 72 33.90 22.76 -1.91
C GLY A 72 32.96 23.75 -1.19
N SER A 73 33.47 24.94 -0.85
CA SER A 73 32.86 25.93 0.08
C SER A 73 31.43 26.43 -0.21
N GLY A 74 30.82 26.05 -1.34
CA GLY A 74 29.43 26.39 -1.72
C GLY A 74 28.40 25.27 -1.57
N GLY A 75 28.79 24.07 -1.13
CA GLY A 75 27.91 22.91 -0.95
C GLY A 75 27.90 21.96 -2.16
N GLY A 76 27.77 20.66 -1.88
CA GLY A 76 27.71 19.61 -2.91
C GLY A 76 26.39 19.61 -3.65
N GLY A 77 26.45 19.71 -4.98
CA GLY A 77 25.29 19.59 -5.86
C GLY A 77 24.89 18.13 -6.11
N ALA A 78 23.78 17.93 -6.82
CA ALA A 78 23.33 16.63 -7.30
C ALA A 78 23.08 16.71 -8.80
N ASN A 79 23.71 15.83 -9.57
CA ASN A 79 23.55 15.76 -11.01
C ASN A 79 22.84 14.45 -11.36
N ILE A 80 21.82 14.53 -12.20
CA ILE A 80 21.18 13.33 -12.73
C ILE A 80 22.14 12.64 -13.71
N THR A 81 22.19 11.31 -13.68
CA THR A 81 23.03 10.54 -14.62
C THR A 81 22.31 10.38 -15.96
N PRO A 82 23.02 10.00 -17.05
CA PRO A 82 22.37 9.65 -18.31
C PRO A 82 21.32 8.54 -18.17
N ALA A 83 21.46 7.65 -17.18
CA ALA A 83 20.45 6.64 -16.86
C ALA A 83 19.21 7.27 -16.20
N GLY A 84 19.40 8.23 -15.29
CA GLY A 84 18.30 9.01 -14.71
C GLY A 84 17.51 9.81 -15.74
N GLU A 85 18.18 10.47 -16.69
CA GLU A 85 17.51 11.18 -17.78
C GLU A 85 16.66 10.25 -18.66
N LYS A 86 17.20 9.08 -19.02
CA LYS A 86 16.45 8.06 -19.77
C LYS A 86 15.23 7.57 -18.99
N LEU A 87 15.36 7.33 -17.69
CA LEU A 87 14.23 6.94 -16.85
C LEU A 87 13.13 8.01 -16.85
N LEU A 88 13.48 9.29 -16.72
CA LEU A 88 12.52 10.39 -16.78
C LEU A 88 11.83 10.49 -18.14
N ALA A 89 12.57 10.29 -19.24
CA ALA A 89 12.01 10.29 -20.59
C ALA A 89 10.97 9.15 -20.77
N ILE A 90 11.30 7.94 -20.32
CA ILE A 90 10.40 6.78 -20.37
C ILE A 90 9.16 7.01 -19.49
N ALA A 91 9.36 7.51 -18.26
CA ALA A 91 8.27 7.79 -17.33
C ALA A 91 7.28 8.81 -17.91
N ARG A 92 7.79 9.85 -18.58
CA ARG A 92 6.96 10.84 -19.28
C ARG A 92 6.15 10.20 -20.41
N LEU A 93 6.79 9.40 -21.28
CA LEU A 93 6.10 8.72 -22.37
C LEU A 93 4.98 7.80 -21.87
N LEU A 94 5.24 7.04 -20.79
CA LEU A 94 4.24 6.17 -20.17
C LEU A 94 3.06 6.99 -19.62
N SER A 95 3.34 8.09 -18.92
CA SER A 95 2.32 8.99 -18.38
C SER A 95 1.45 9.60 -19.49
N ASP A 96 2.09 10.08 -20.56
CA ASP A 96 1.40 10.69 -21.69
C ASP A 96 0.51 9.67 -22.42
N THR A 97 1.04 8.49 -22.72
CA THR A 97 0.29 7.39 -23.37
C THR A 97 -0.88 6.94 -22.51
N ARG A 98 -0.66 6.78 -21.19
CA ARG A 98 -1.72 6.40 -20.24
C ARG A 98 -2.84 7.44 -20.23
N SER A 99 -2.49 8.73 -20.24
CA SER A 99 -3.45 9.83 -20.24
C SER A 99 -4.30 9.85 -21.51
N GLN A 100 -3.71 9.53 -22.67
CA GLN A 100 -4.44 9.40 -23.93
C GLN A 100 -5.43 8.23 -23.91
N VAL A 101 -5.00 7.06 -23.45
CA VAL A 101 -5.86 5.88 -23.32
C VAL A 101 -7.05 6.18 -22.40
N PHE A 102 -6.84 6.89 -21.29
CA PHE A 102 -7.94 7.28 -20.40
C PHE A 102 -8.90 8.28 -21.02
N ALA A 103 -8.40 9.26 -21.77
CA ALA A 103 -9.26 10.18 -22.51
C ALA A 103 -10.19 9.41 -23.46
N SER A 104 -9.68 8.36 -24.13
CA SER A 104 -10.50 7.51 -25.02
C SER A 104 -11.57 6.69 -24.29
N PHE A 105 -11.29 6.19 -23.08
CA PHE A 105 -12.30 5.49 -22.26
C PHE A 105 -13.44 6.40 -21.81
N ARG A 106 -13.15 7.68 -21.52
CA ARG A 106 -14.17 8.66 -21.12
C ARG A 106 -15.16 8.97 -22.25
N THR A 107 -14.74 8.81 -23.49
CA THR A 107 -15.56 9.10 -24.69
C THR A 107 -16.39 7.89 -25.14
N ASN A 108 -15.99 6.66 -24.80
CA ASN A 108 -16.67 5.42 -25.18
C ASN A 108 -17.23 4.68 -23.94
N GLU A 109 -18.36 5.14 -23.39
CA GLU A 109 -19.14 4.42 -22.35
C GLU A 109 -19.61 3.01 -22.79
N LEU A 110 -19.45 2.66 -24.08
CA LEU A 110 -19.96 1.45 -24.72
C LEU A 110 -19.15 0.16 -24.50
N LEU A 111 -17.93 0.22 -23.96
CA LEU A 111 -17.08 -0.99 -23.87
C LEU A 111 -17.34 -1.88 -22.65
N LEU A 112 -18.12 -1.43 -21.66
CA LEU A 112 -18.42 -2.21 -20.45
C LEU A 112 -19.87 -2.02 -19.94
N PRO A 113 -20.91 -2.35 -20.73
CA PRO A 113 -22.24 -2.51 -20.16
C PRO A 113 -22.20 -3.70 -19.19
N ASN A 114 -22.48 -3.47 -17.91
CA ASN A 114 -22.38 -4.43 -16.79
C ASN A 114 -20.97 -4.72 -16.21
N ALA A 115 -20.00 -3.79 -16.29
CA ALA A 115 -18.82 -3.91 -15.43
C ALA A 115 -19.26 -4.04 -13.97
N LEU A 116 -18.77 -5.07 -13.26
CA LEU A 116 -18.90 -5.13 -11.80
C LEU A 116 -18.42 -3.76 -11.27
N PRO A 117 -19.22 -3.04 -10.47
CA PRO A 117 -18.82 -1.76 -9.87
C PRO A 117 -17.50 -1.83 -9.07
N HIS A 118 -17.02 -3.05 -8.82
CA HIS A 118 -15.81 -3.38 -8.06
C HIS A 118 -14.73 -4.12 -8.88
N ALA A 119 -14.91 -4.39 -10.18
CA ALA A 119 -13.91 -5.13 -10.97
C ALA A 119 -12.62 -4.34 -11.22
N LEU A 120 -12.70 -3.02 -11.31
CA LEU A 120 -11.54 -2.21 -11.65
C LEU A 120 -10.53 -2.03 -10.52
N PRO A 121 -10.94 -1.78 -9.26
CA PRO A 121 -10.03 -1.91 -8.12
C PRO A 121 -9.37 -3.29 -8.05
N VAL A 122 -10.07 -4.36 -8.47
CA VAL A 122 -9.51 -5.71 -8.57
C VAL A 122 -8.48 -5.80 -9.70
N ILE A 123 -8.75 -5.28 -10.89
CA ILE A 123 -7.78 -5.28 -12.01
C ILE A 123 -6.54 -4.44 -11.67
N SER A 124 -6.73 -3.28 -11.05
CA SER A 124 -5.66 -2.41 -10.55
C SER A 124 -4.77 -3.11 -9.51
N SER A 125 -5.37 -3.83 -8.56
CA SER A 125 -4.65 -4.60 -7.53
C SER A 125 -3.95 -5.86 -8.07
N MET A 126 -4.38 -6.40 -9.22
CA MET A 126 -3.69 -7.53 -9.88
C MET A 126 -2.30 -7.17 -10.43
N SER A 127 -1.97 -5.88 -10.54
CA SER A 127 -0.69 -5.41 -11.09
C SER A 127 0.52 -5.76 -10.21
N VAL A 128 0.32 -5.98 -8.90
CA VAL A 128 1.41 -6.29 -7.96
C VAL A 128 1.35 -7.75 -7.56
N ARG A 129 2.24 -8.57 -8.12
CA ARG A 129 2.44 -9.95 -7.67
C ARG A 129 3.42 -10.00 -6.51
N THR A 130 2.97 -10.55 -5.39
CA THR A 130 3.73 -10.59 -4.14
C THR A 130 3.48 -11.89 -3.39
N SER A 131 4.45 -12.35 -2.59
CA SER A 131 4.28 -13.51 -1.71
C SER A 131 3.41 -13.23 -0.48
N MET A 132 3.01 -11.98 -0.25
CA MET A 132 2.05 -11.59 0.78
C MET A 132 0.66 -12.07 0.36
N ARG A 133 0.26 -13.21 0.94
CA ARG A 133 -1.00 -13.89 0.66
C ARG A 133 -2.22 -13.12 1.14
N ASN A 134 -2.04 -12.27 2.14
CA ASN A 134 -3.10 -11.42 2.66
C ASN A 134 -3.01 -10.07 1.98
N GLN A 135 -4.02 -9.74 1.18
CA GLN A 135 -4.15 -8.45 0.50
C GLN A 135 -5.56 -7.94 0.75
N LEU A 136 -5.69 -7.04 1.72
CA LEU A 136 -6.98 -6.58 2.24
C LEU A 136 -7.25 -5.17 1.73
N PRO A 137 -8.32 -4.96 0.94
CA PRO A 137 -8.72 -3.62 0.55
C PRO A 137 -9.20 -2.83 1.77
N CYS A 138 -8.73 -1.60 1.89
CA CYS A 138 -9.03 -0.74 3.03
C CYS A 138 -8.97 0.75 2.66
N ARG A 139 -9.48 1.57 3.56
CA ARG A 139 -9.48 3.03 3.45
C ARG A 139 -8.75 3.64 4.64
N VAL A 140 -7.86 4.60 4.38
CA VAL A 140 -7.16 5.33 5.43
C VAL A 140 -8.15 6.17 6.23
N GLN A 141 -8.34 5.88 7.50
CA GLN A 141 -9.24 6.63 8.38
C GLN A 141 -8.51 7.79 9.07
N LYS A 142 -7.30 7.53 9.58
CA LYS A 142 -6.43 8.56 10.20
C LYS A 142 -4.96 8.16 10.12
N LEU A 143 -4.10 9.17 10.23
CA LEU A 143 -2.65 9.01 10.39
C LEU A 143 -2.25 9.66 11.72
N ASP A 144 -1.50 8.95 12.54
CA ASP A 144 -0.94 9.44 13.80
C ASP A 144 0.59 9.47 13.70
N VAL A 145 1.16 10.68 13.65
CA VAL A 145 2.59 10.91 13.43
C VAL A 145 3.30 11.00 14.76
N GLN A 146 4.19 10.05 15.03
CA GLN A 146 4.95 9.93 16.26
C GLN A 146 6.45 9.99 15.93
N GLY A 147 6.97 11.20 15.76
CA GLY A 147 8.36 11.44 15.37
C GLY A 147 8.68 10.91 13.97
N GLN A 148 9.48 9.84 13.89
CA GLN A 148 9.89 9.20 12.63
C GLN A 148 8.98 8.04 12.20
N VAL A 149 8.00 7.71 13.03
CA VAL A 149 7.04 6.62 12.82
C VAL A 149 5.66 7.21 12.62
N VAL A 150 4.85 6.57 11.78
CA VAL A 150 3.45 6.92 11.56
C VAL A 150 2.61 5.67 11.75
N ARG A 151 1.60 5.75 12.63
CA ARG A 151 0.56 4.73 12.75
C ARG A 151 -0.60 5.13 11.84
N VAL A 152 -0.83 4.32 10.83
CA VAL A 152 -1.91 4.51 9.86
C VAL A 152 -3.05 3.58 10.21
N TYR A 153 -4.22 4.14 10.45
CA TYR A 153 -5.43 3.41 10.80
C TYR A 153 -6.26 3.19 9.54
N LEU A 154 -6.55 1.94 9.26
CA LEU A 154 -7.11 1.43 8.02
C LEU A 154 -8.45 0.77 8.32
N GLN A 155 -9.51 1.30 7.73
CA GLN A 155 -10.83 0.70 7.76
C GLN A 155 -10.90 -0.38 6.69
N LEU A 156 -11.19 -1.63 7.07
CA LEU A 156 -11.38 -2.71 6.11
C LEU A 156 -12.68 -2.49 5.31
N VAL A 157 -12.68 -2.85 4.03
CA VAL A 157 -13.92 -2.83 3.24
C VAL A 157 -14.91 -3.83 3.83
N GLY A 158 -16.16 -3.39 4.05
CA GLY A 158 -17.23 -4.22 4.61
C GLY A 158 -17.27 -4.28 6.13
N SER A 159 -16.30 -3.68 6.84
CA SER A 159 -16.29 -3.64 8.30
C SER A 159 -17.01 -2.40 8.87
N ALA A 160 -17.38 -2.46 10.15
CA ALA A 160 -17.84 -1.30 10.89
C ALA A 160 -16.71 -0.25 11.01
N ASP A 161 -17.06 1.02 11.25
CA ASP A 161 -16.09 2.11 11.43
C ASP A 161 -15.14 1.89 12.63
N SER A 162 -15.50 1.00 13.56
CA SER A 162 -14.73 0.63 14.73
C SER A 162 -13.65 -0.44 14.46
N ASP A 163 -13.76 -1.17 13.36
CA ASP A 163 -12.85 -2.27 13.04
C ASP A 163 -11.67 -1.74 12.21
N LEU A 164 -10.62 -1.36 12.92
CA LEU A 164 -9.44 -0.74 12.33
C LEU A 164 -8.25 -1.68 12.37
N LEU A 165 -7.64 -1.86 11.21
CA LEU A 165 -6.29 -2.39 11.09
C LEU A 165 -5.30 -1.24 11.13
N VAL A 166 -4.24 -1.37 11.91
CA VAL A 166 -3.18 -0.38 12.07
C VAL A 166 -1.92 -0.88 11.40
N SER A 167 -1.30 -0.02 10.61
CA SER A 167 0.01 -0.25 10.02
C SER A 167 0.99 0.77 10.61
N ARG A 168 2.14 0.28 11.08
CA ARG A 168 3.21 1.12 11.63
C ARG A 168 4.32 1.28 10.60
N ILE A 169 4.35 2.42 9.91
CA ILE A 169 5.29 2.73 8.83
C ILE A 169 6.21 3.90 9.19
N THR A 170 7.22 4.14 8.37
CA THR A 170 8.07 5.34 8.53
C THR A 170 7.35 6.58 8.03
N LYS A 171 7.68 7.74 8.62
CA LYS A 171 7.19 9.05 8.13
C LYS A 171 7.49 9.26 6.65
N ALA A 172 8.69 8.89 6.21
CA ALA A 172 9.08 9.01 4.81
C ALA A 172 8.25 8.09 3.89
N SER A 173 7.90 6.87 4.33
CA SER A 173 6.99 6.01 3.57
C SER A 173 5.61 6.65 3.41
N ALA A 174 5.05 7.25 4.46
CA ALA A 174 3.76 7.95 4.39
C ALA A 174 3.82 9.15 3.45
N GLU A 175 4.91 9.93 3.49
CA GLU A 175 5.15 11.08 2.62
C GLU A 175 5.28 10.67 1.15
N LEU A 176 6.07 9.63 0.84
CA LEU A 176 6.30 9.13 -0.52
C LEU A 176 5.05 8.47 -1.12
N LEU A 177 4.25 7.77 -0.31
CA LEU A 177 2.95 7.26 -0.72
C LEU A 177 1.87 8.35 -0.78
N GLY A 178 2.18 9.58 -0.34
CA GLY A 178 1.24 10.68 -0.29
C GLY A 178 -0.02 10.37 0.51
N LEU A 179 0.06 9.52 1.54
CA LEU A 179 -1.11 9.00 2.27
C LEU A 179 -1.90 10.13 2.94
N LYS A 180 -3.21 10.12 2.73
CA LYS A 180 -4.16 11.05 3.38
C LYS A 180 -5.40 10.30 3.83
N LYS A 181 -6.17 10.93 4.71
CA LYS A 181 -7.50 10.44 5.09
C LYS A 181 -8.34 10.20 3.84
N ASN A 182 -9.12 9.13 3.87
CA ASN A 182 -9.98 8.61 2.80
C ASN A 182 -9.25 8.04 1.58
N HIS A 183 -7.91 7.96 1.55
CA HIS A 183 -7.22 7.24 0.48
C HIS A 183 -7.58 5.75 0.52
N GLU A 184 -7.90 5.20 -0.64
CA GLU A 184 -8.09 3.76 -0.84
C GLU A 184 -6.72 3.10 -1.02
N VAL A 185 -6.46 2.06 -0.23
CA VAL A 185 -5.17 1.37 -0.19
C VAL A 185 -5.36 -0.13 0.02
N LEU A 186 -4.30 -0.90 -0.22
CA LEU A 186 -4.23 -2.32 0.11
C LEU A 186 -3.34 -2.50 1.34
N ALA A 187 -3.86 -3.17 2.35
CA ALA A 187 -3.07 -3.69 3.46
C ALA A 187 -2.54 -5.08 3.09
N LEU A 188 -1.23 -5.22 3.05
CA LEU A 188 -0.55 -6.45 2.68
C LEU A 188 0.16 -7.03 3.90
N CYS A 189 0.04 -8.34 4.13
CA CYS A 189 0.89 -9.03 5.10
C CYS A 189 1.17 -10.47 4.69
N LYS A 190 2.25 -11.05 5.22
CA LYS A 190 2.57 -12.46 4.97
C LYS A 190 1.60 -13.33 5.76
N ALA A 191 1.19 -14.47 5.20
CA ALA A 191 0.43 -15.45 5.97
C ALA A 191 1.21 -15.90 7.22
N THR A 192 2.53 -16.06 7.10
CA THR A 192 3.41 -16.46 8.21
C THR A 192 3.58 -15.40 9.31
N SER A 193 3.14 -14.16 9.10
CA SER A 193 3.10 -13.14 10.17
C SER A 193 1.75 -13.06 10.88
N VAL A 194 0.76 -13.85 10.44
CA VAL A 194 -0.56 -13.93 11.05
C VAL A 194 -0.63 -15.19 11.90
N GLN A 195 -0.78 -15.02 13.21
CA GLN A 195 -0.98 -16.13 14.14
C GLN A 195 -2.48 -16.38 14.30
N VAL A 196 -2.91 -17.64 14.24
CA VAL A 196 -4.31 -18.02 14.41
C VAL A 196 -4.45 -18.88 15.65
N GLY A 197 -5.35 -18.48 16.54
CA GLY A 197 -5.67 -19.21 17.76
C GLY A 197 -7.18 -19.28 18.00
N ALA A 198 -7.56 -20.05 19.03
CA ALA A 198 -8.92 -19.97 19.55
C ALA A 198 -9.21 -18.53 20.01
N LEU A 199 -10.47 -18.10 19.90
CA LEU A 199 -10.89 -16.79 20.38
C LEU A 199 -10.66 -16.72 21.90
N GLN A 200 -9.62 -16.00 22.32
CA GLN A 200 -9.33 -15.71 23.73
C GLN A 200 -9.66 -14.25 24.03
N ALA A 201 -10.13 -13.98 25.25
CA ALA A 201 -10.56 -12.65 25.70
C ALA A 201 -9.39 -11.72 26.10
N ASP A 202 -8.15 -12.21 26.05
CA ASP A 202 -7.00 -11.43 26.49
C ASP A 202 -6.74 -10.25 25.57
N LEU A 203 -6.55 -9.09 26.20
CA LEU A 203 -6.14 -7.87 25.53
C LEU A 203 -4.78 -8.11 24.85
N PRO A 204 -4.66 -7.85 23.55
CA PRO A 204 -3.40 -8.02 22.86
C PRO A 204 -2.34 -7.09 23.47
N LYS A 205 -1.07 -7.49 23.42
CA LYS A 205 0.06 -6.57 23.69
C LYS A 205 -0.11 -5.31 22.83
N SER A 206 0.41 -4.17 23.27
CA SER A 206 0.11 -2.83 22.69
C SER A 206 0.33 -2.66 21.18
N ASN A 207 1.05 -3.57 20.53
CA ASN A 207 1.38 -3.61 19.10
C ASN A 207 0.73 -4.78 18.32
N LEU A 208 -0.03 -5.64 19.00
CA LEU A 208 -0.74 -6.78 18.41
C LEU A 208 -2.20 -6.41 18.17
N GLN A 209 -2.75 -6.93 17.08
CA GLN A 209 -4.08 -6.57 16.60
C GLN A 209 -4.89 -7.82 16.40
N ASN A 210 -6.12 -7.81 16.93
CA ASN A 210 -7.03 -8.93 16.86
C ASN A 210 -7.98 -8.75 15.68
N LEU A 211 -8.06 -9.79 14.85
CA LEU A 211 -8.92 -9.89 13.69
C LEU A 211 -9.80 -11.13 13.88
N PRO A 212 -10.95 -10.97 14.55
CA PRO A 212 -11.85 -12.08 14.82
C PRO A 212 -12.49 -12.61 13.54
N GLY A 213 -12.78 -13.91 13.53
CA GLY A 213 -13.40 -14.55 12.39
C GLY A 213 -13.74 -16.01 12.61
N GLN A 214 -14.00 -16.70 11.52
CA GLN A 214 -14.32 -18.12 11.49
C GLN A 214 -13.34 -18.88 10.60
N ALA A 215 -12.80 -19.99 11.09
CA ALA A 215 -11.94 -20.85 10.28
C ALA A 215 -12.75 -21.49 9.14
N LEU A 216 -12.31 -21.34 7.90
CA LEU A 216 -12.91 -21.96 6.72
C LEU A 216 -12.23 -23.27 6.35
N ARG A 217 -10.90 -23.25 6.23
CA ARG A 217 -10.08 -24.39 5.82
C ARG A 217 -8.83 -24.47 6.69
N ILE A 218 -8.43 -25.69 7.02
CA ILE A 218 -7.22 -25.97 7.80
C ILE A 218 -6.39 -27.02 7.06
N SER A 219 -5.18 -26.66 6.67
CA SER A 219 -4.19 -27.56 6.09
C SER A 219 -3.18 -27.92 7.17
N ARG A 220 -3.17 -29.18 7.61
CA ARG A 220 -2.32 -29.63 8.71
C ARG A 220 -0.87 -29.80 8.26
N GLY A 221 0.08 -29.39 9.10
CA GLY A 221 1.50 -29.49 8.79
C GLY A 221 2.37 -29.69 10.04
N ALA A 222 3.54 -30.31 9.85
CA ALA A 222 4.47 -30.60 10.95
C ALA A 222 5.00 -29.33 11.65
N ALA A 223 5.19 -28.25 10.88
CA ALA A 223 5.69 -26.97 11.39
C ALA A 223 4.56 -26.01 11.84
N GLY A 224 3.30 -26.40 11.67
CA GLY A 224 2.13 -25.55 11.90
C GLY A 224 1.01 -25.84 10.91
N ASP A 225 -0.20 -25.45 11.30
CA ASP A 225 -1.40 -25.62 10.49
C ASP A 225 -1.69 -24.31 9.75
N GLU A 226 -1.77 -24.34 8.41
CA GLU A 226 -2.22 -23.20 7.63
C GLU A 226 -3.75 -23.08 7.76
N VAL A 227 -4.23 -21.92 8.19
CA VAL A 227 -5.64 -21.66 8.42
C VAL A 227 -6.11 -20.55 7.50
N SER A 228 -7.06 -20.85 6.61
CA SER A 228 -7.85 -19.85 5.90
C SER A 228 -9.08 -19.51 6.73
N LEU A 229 -9.36 -18.23 6.95
CA LEU A 229 -10.47 -17.75 7.77
C LEU A 229 -11.29 -16.67 7.06
N LEU A 230 -12.57 -16.61 7.38
CA LEU A 230 -13.47 -15.51 7.05
C LEU A 230 -13.48 -14.54 8.23
N LEU A 231 -13.00 -13.32 8.01
CA LEU A 231 -13.06 -12.25 9.00
C LEU A 231 -14.51 -11.79 9.18
N ASP A 232 -14.78 -11.19 10.34
CA ASP A 232 -16.09 -10.59 10.61
C ASP A 232 -16.44 -9.43 9.65
N SER A 233 -15.42 -8.83 9.02
CA SER A 233 -15.58 -7.86 7.92
C SER A 233 -16.08 -8.46 6.60
N GLY A 234 -16.14 -9.79 6.50
CA GLY A 234 -16.47 -10.52 5.26
C GLY A 234 -15.27 -10.79 4.35
N LEU A 235 -14.08 -10.26 4.67
CA LEU A 235 -12.85 -10.54 3.93
C LEU A 235 -12.24 -11.88 4.32
N GLN A 236 -11.43 -12.47 3.44
CA GLN A 236 -10.66 -13.69 3.74
C GLN A 236 -9.23 -13.36 4.15
N LEU A 237 -8.72 -14.11 5.12
CA LEU A 237 -7.35 -14.02 5.61
C LEU A 237 -6.74 -15.42 5.72
N VAL A 238 -5.43 -15.52 5.55
CA VAL A 238 -4.65 -16.74 5.78
C VAL A 238 -3.61 -16.48 6.86
N GLY A 239 -3.51 -17.40 7.81
CA GLY A 239 -2.50 -17.39 8.86
C GLY A 239 -2.09 -18.79 9.27
N PHE A 240 -1.31 -18.88 10.34
CA PHE A 240 -0.80 -20.14 10.86
C PHE A 240 -1.15 -20.33 12.34
N ALA A 241 -1.59 -21.54 12.67
CA ALA A 241 -1.74 -22.00 14.04
C ALA A 241 -0.60 -22.98 14.40
N PRO A 242 -0.23 -23.12 15.69
CA PRO A 242 0.72 -24.13 16.12
C PRO A 242 0.30 -25.55 15.68
N ALA A 243 1.28 -26.41 15.39
CA ALA A 243 1.00 -27.80 15.07
C ALA A 243 0.23 -28.47 16.23
N GLY A 244 -0.82 -29.21 15.91
CA GLY A 244 -1.65 -29.84 16.94
C GLY A 244 -2.55 -28.88 17.71
N SER A 245 -2.78 -27.65 17.21
CA SER A 245 -3.66 -26.63 17.83
C SER A 245 -5.09 -27.08 18.15
N GLY A 246 -5.53 -28.24 17.63
CA GLY A 246 -6.90 -28.74 17.81
C GLY A 246 -7.98 -27.93 17.09
N LEU A 247 -7.63 -26.87 16.35
CA LEU A 247 -8.59 -26.04 15.61
C LEU A 247 -9.36 -26.87 14.59
N LYS A 248 -10.66 -26.57 14.45
CA LYS A 248 -11.57 -27.24 13.51
C LYS A 248 -12.14 -26.22 12.53
N ALA A 249 -12.50 -26.68 11.33
CA ALA A 249 -13.27 -25.85 10.40
C ALA A 249 -14.57 -25.37 11.08
N LYS A 250 -15.02 -24.17 10.73
CA LYS A 250 -16.14 -23.44 11.32
C LYS A 250 -15.96 -22.98 12.77
N ALA A 251 -14.82 -23.28 13.42
CA ALA A 251 -14.54 -22.75 14.75
C ALA A 251 -14.39 -21.22 14.71
N ARG A 252 -14.85 -20.55 15.77
CA ARG A 252 -14.51 -19.15 16.01
C ARG A 252 -13.04 -19.05 16.38
N VAL A 253 -12.32 -18.21 15.68
CA VAL A 253 -10.88 -18.01 15.82
C VAL A 253 -10.56 -16.53 15.91
N ASN A 254 -9.38 -16.24 16.43
CA ASN A 254 -8.80 -14.91 16.38
C ASN A 254 -7.50 -14.96 15.59
N ALA A 255 -7.38 -14.12 14.57
CA ALA A 255 -6.13 -13.88 13.89
C ALA A 255 -5.41 -12.70 14.55
N VAL A 256 -4.12 -12.86 14.82
CA VAL A 256 -3.29 -11.86 15.48
C VAL A 256 -2.19 -11.44 14.53
N VAL A 257 -2.05 -10.14 14.31
CA VAL A 257 -1.01 -9.55 13.47
C VAL A 257 -0.38 -8.35 14.16
N GLU A 258 0.93 -8.21 14.03
CA GLU A 258 1.66 -7.06 14.56
C GLU A 258 1.50 -5.85 13.63
N GLU A 259 1.40 -4.63 14.17
CA GLU A 259 1.27 -3.41 13.35
C GLU A 259 2.41 -3.23 12.33
N SER A 260 3.63 -3.67 12.66
CA SER A 260 4.80 -3.62 11.77
C SER A 260 4.78 -4.67 10.67
N ALA A 261 3.95 -5.70 10.79
CA ALA A 261 3.82 -6.75 9.77
C ALA A 261 2.83 -6.36 8.65
N VAL A 262 2.08 -5.27 8.84
CA VAL A 262 1.13 -4.74 7.86
C VAL A 262 1.82 -3.70 6.99
N VAL A 263 1.96 -3.98 5.70
CA VAL A 263 2.48 -3.08 4.68
C VAL A 263 1.33 -2.39 3.97
N ILE A 264 1.50 -1.13 3.57
CA ILE A 264 0.52 -0.38 2.78
C ILE A 264 1.02 -0.29 1.34
N ALA A 265 0.15 -0.63 0.39
CA ALA A 265 0.33 -0.37 -1.03
C ALA A 265 -0.83 0.48 -1.56
N LEU A 266 -0.56 1.34 -2.54
CA LEU A 266 -1.62 1.98 -3.32
C LEU A 266 -2.11 0.99 -4.38
N ALA A 267 -3.42 0.98 -4.65
CA ALA A 267 -3.93 0.30 -5.84
C ALA A 267 -3.57 1.16 -7.06
N GLY A 268 -2.95 0.55 -8.08
CA GLY A 268 -2.44 1.25 -9.27
C GLY A 268 -3.48 1.61 -10.32
#